data_AF-A0A0F9B167-F1
#
_entry.id   AF-A0A0F9B167-F1
#
_cell.length_a   1.000
_cell.length_b   1.000
_cell.length_c   1.000
_cell.angle_alpha   90.00
_cell.angle_beta   90.00
_cell.angle_gamma   90.00
#
_symmetry.space_group_name_H-M   'P 1'
#
loop_
_entity.id
_entity.type
_entity.pdbx_description
1 polymer ?
#
loop_
_entity_poly.entity_id
_entity_poly.type
_entity_poly.pdbx_seq_one_letter_code
_entity_poly.pdbx_strand_id
1 'polypeptide(L)'
;IGPIIHLLPRFDKFNPTKYLVPARLLSWTLVAHAAALMVCFKALLLLLIALLIFSYKEIAKIDQILIVGQFNKEDRKQIQYIISHSNYSIKVMDDISNYDELIKSLQQSKYYLNLTTNIQIPLLMLLAMSAGCIPIRLQNTFIDDILNDTNSKVVNTTEELVNVLSNKKLKDDIKPKLLNKIIVESFPLDDFISSWNNIFDSYYTSFYIRT
;
A
#
# COMPACT_ATOMS: atom_id res chain seq x y z
N ILE A 1 -53.04 47.90 -39.11
CA ILE A 1 -52.44 46.55 -39.33
C ILE A 1 -51.07 46.59 -40.05
N GLY A 2 -50.71 47.69 -40.76
CA GLY A 2 -49.43 47.78 -41.49
C GLY A 2 -48.09 47.79 -40.73
N PRO A 3 -47.95 48.32 -39.49
CA PRO A 3 -46.61 48.52 -38.90
C PRO A 3 -45.99 47.26 -38.26
N ILE A 4 -46.78 46.22 -37.99
CA ILE A 4 -46.31 44.98 -37.35
C ILE A 4 -45.51 44.10 -38.33
N ILE A 5 -45.77 44.19 -39.63
CA ILE A 5 -45.11 43.35 -40.65
C ILE A 5 -43.62 43.70 -40.80
N HIS A 6 -43.19 44.91 -40.44
CA HIS A 6 -41.78 45.32 -40.53
C HIS A 6 -40.91 44.87 -39.35
N LEU A 7 -41.53 44.36 -38.28
CA LEU A 7 -40.85 43.81 -37.10
C LEU A 7 -40.58 42.30 -37.22
N LEU A 8 -41.12 41.63 -38.25
CA LEU A 8 -40.84 40.22 -38.47
C LEU A 8 -39.42 40.05 -39.03
N PRO A 9 -38.58 39.19 -38.42
CA PRO A 9 -37.26 38.86 -38.95
C PRO A 9 -37.38 38.40 -40.39
N ARG A 10 -36.56 38.93 -41.30
CA ARG A 10 -36.51 38.48 -42.69
C ARG A 10 -35.87 37.08 -42.76
N PHE A 11 -36.65 36.05 -42.46
CA PHE A 11 -36.23 34.64 -42.48
C PHE A 11 -35.78 34.16 -43.88
N ASP A 12 -36.07 34.92 -44.93
CA ASP A 12 -35.72 34.58 -46.31
C ASP A 12 -34.24 34.85 -46.66
N LYS A 13 -33.52 35.65 -45.86
CA LYS A 13 -32.11 35.95 -46.14
C LYS A 13 -31.16 34.79 -45.81
N PHE A 14 -31.61 33.85 -44.99
CA PHE A 14 -30.88 32.64 -44.61
C PHE A 14 -31.66 31.42 -45.08
N ASN A 15 -31.71 31.21 -46.39
CA ASN A 15 -32.21 29.94 -46.93
C ASN A 15 -31.21 28.82 -46.58
N PRO A 16 -31.51 27.92 -45.62
CA PRO A 16 -30.57 26.89 -45.18
C PRO A 16 -30.24 25.90 -46.30
N THR A 17 -31.04 25.87 -47.38
CA THR A 17 -30.77 25.01 -48.53
C THR A 17 -29.59 25.48 -49.38
N LYS A 18 -29.12 26.73 -49.24
CA LYS A 18 -27.93 27.23 -49.96
C LYS A 18 -26.65 26.50 -49.54
N TYR A 19 -26.64 25.90 -48.35
CA TYR A 19 -25.52 25.09 -47.84
C TYR A 19 -25.84 23.58 -47.83
N LEU A 20 -27.01 23.17 -48.35
CA LEU A 20 -27.30 21.75 -48.58
C LEU A 20 -26.52 21.29 -49.81
N VAL A 21 -25.29 20.86 -49.57
CA VAL A 21 -24.52 20.11 -50.56
C VAL A 21 -25.29 18.82 -50.84
N PRO A 22 -25.62 18.48 -52.10
CA PRO A 22 -26.36 17.27 -52.41
C PRO A 22 -25.58 16.06 -51.90
N ALA A 23 -26.23 15.22 -51.07
CA ALA A 23 -25.62 14.06 -50.41
C ALA A 23 -24.96 13.06 -51.39
N ARG A 24 -25.30 13.13 -52.68
CA ARG A 24 -24.68 12.36 -53.78
C ARG A 24 -23.20 12.69 -54.03
N LEU A 25 -22.70 13.84 -53.60
CA LEU A 25 -21.28 14.21 -53.78
C LEU A 25 -20.38 13.70 -52.65
N LEU A 26 -20.95 13.15 -51.56
CA LEU A 26 -20.18 12.53 -50.50
C LEU A 26 -19.93 11.07 -50.85
N SER A 27 -18.69 10.76 -51.23
CA SER A 27 -18.26 9.37 -51.41
C SER A 27 -18.51 8.57 -50.12
N TRP A 28 -19.12 7.39 -50.25
CA TRP A 28 -19.28 6.44 -49.14
C TRP A 28 -17.96 6.09 -48.46
N THR A 29 -16.85 6.18 -49.18
CA THR A 29 -15.52 5.98 -48.61
C THR A 29 -15.16 7.07 -47.60
N LEU A 30 -15.54 8.33 -47.86
CA LEU A 30 -15.25 9.46 -46.97
C LEU A 30 -16.10 9.39 -45.69
N VAL A 31 -17.36 9.00 -45.83
CA VAL A 31 -18.26 8.75 -44.69
C VAL A 31 -17.75 7.60 -43.83
N ALA A 32 -17.33 6.49 -44.45
CA ALA A 32 -16.77 5.34 -43.73
C ALA A 32 -15.48 5.69 -42.98
N HIS A 33 -14.57 6.46 -43.59
CA HIS A 33 -13.35 6.92 -42.92
C HIS A 33 -13.66 7.84 -41.74
N ALA A 34 -14.57 8.80 -41.91
CA ALA A 34 -14.96 9.71 -40.84
C ALA A 34 -15.62 8.95 -39.67
N ALA A 35 -16.50 7.99 -39.97
CA ALA A 35 -17.15 7.15 -38.97
C ALA A 35 -16.13 6.27 -38.23
N ALA A 36 -15.20 5.63 -38.94
CA ALA A 36 -14.15 4.82 -38.35
C ALA A 36 -13.25 5.64 -37.41
N LEU A 37 -12.85 6.85 -37.84
CA LEU A 37 -12.04 7.76 -37.03
C LEU A 37 -12.78 8.21 -35.77
N MET A 38 -14.06 8.55 -35.90
CA MET A 38 -14.91 8.94 -34.76
C MET A 38 -15.05 7.81 -33.72
N VAL A 39 -15.28 6.57 -34.19
CA VAL A 39 -15.38 5.39 -33.31
C VAL A 39 -14.04 5.11 -32.62
N CYS A 40 -12.93 5.15 -33.37
CA CYS A 40 -11.60 4.90 -32.83
C CYS A 40 -11.21 5.93 -31.77
N PHE A 41 -11.48 7.21 -32.00
CA PHE A 41 -11.22 8.28 -31.04
C PHE A 41 -12.05 8.10 -29.76
N LYS A 42 -13.34 7.76 -29.91
CA LYS A 42 -14.23 7.53 -28.75
C LYS A 42 -13.81 6.31 -27.93
N ALA A 43 -13.38 5.23 -28.59
CA ALA A 43 -12.86 4.04 -27.92
C ALA A 43 -11.55 4.34 -27.18
N LEU A 44 -10.64 5.09 -27.78
CA LEU A 44 -9.39 5.51 -27.15
C LEU A 44 -9.62 6.39 -25.91
N LEU A 45 -10.58 7.31 -25.99
CA LEU A 45 -10.95 8.16 -24.86
C LEU A 45 -11.59 7.36 -23.70
N LEU A 46 -12.47 6.40 -24.01
CA LEU A 46 -13.01 5.48 -23.01
C LEU A 46 -11.92 4.59 -22.38
N LEU A 47 -10.95 4.13 -23.17
CA LEU A 47 -9.82 3.34 -22.67
C LEU A 47 -8.92 4.15 -21.73
N LEU A 48 -8.63 5.41 -22.06
CA LEU A 48 -7.87 6.30 -21.18
C LEU A 48 -8.62 6.58 -19.87
N ILE A 49 -9.94 6.83 -19.93
CA ILE A 49 -10.76 7.03 -18.72
C ILE A 49 -10.79 5.75 -17.88
N ALA A 50 -10.95 4.58 -18.50
CA ALA A 50 -10.93 3.31 -17.78
C ALA A 50 -9.58 3.10 -17.08
N LEU A 51 -8.46 3.29 -17.78
CA LEU A 51 -7.12 3.21 -17.18
C LEU A 51 -6.94 4.21 -16.04
N LEU A 52 -7.47 5.42 -16.18
CA LEU A 52 -7.43 6.43 -15.14
C LEU A 52 -8.23 5.99 -13.91
N ILE A 53 -9.47 5.52 -14.08
CA ILE A 53 -10.30 4.99 -12.99
C ILE A 53 -9.64 3.79 -12.32
N PHE A 54 -9.12 2.83 -13.10
CA PHE A 54 -8.44 1.66 -12.56
C PHE A 54 -7.18 2.04 -11.79
N SER A 55 -6.37 2.97 -12.33
CA SER A 55 -5.22 3.53 -11.62
C SER A 55 -5.65 4.12 -10.27
N TYR A 56 -6.66 5.00 -10.23
CA TYR A 56 -7.15 5.55 -8.96
C TYR A 56 -7.72 4.50 -8.00
N LYS A 57 -8.40 3.46 -8.51
CA LYS A 57 -9.02 2.41 -7.70
C LYS A 57 -8.00 1.43 -7.11
N GLU A 58 -6.97 1.07 -7.87
CA GLU A 58 -5.82 0.30 -7.36
C GLU A 58 -5.01 1.11 -6.34
N ILE A 59 -5.09 2.45 -6.44
CA ILE A 59 -4.29 3.34 -5.60
C ILE A 59 -4.82 3.48 -4.17
N ALA A 60 -6.11 3.29 -3.92
CA ALA A 60 -6.78 3.67 -2.67
C ALA A 60 -6.98 2.53 -1.64
N LYS A 61 -6.57 1.30 -1.94
CA LYS A 61 -6.90 0.16 -1.09
C LYS A 61 -5.76 -0.16 -0.11
N ILE A 62 -5.92 0.28 1.14
CA ILE A 62 -5.33 -0.43 2.28
C ILE A 62 -6.10 -1.75 2.34
N ASP A 63 -5.62 -2.73 1.57
CA ASP A 63 -6.43 -3.89 1.18
C ASP A 63 -6.81 -4.79 2.35
N GLN A 64 -5.96 -4.88 3.37
CA GLN A 64 -6.17 -5.78 4.49
C GLN A 64 -5.31 -5.40 5.69
N ILE A 65 -5.89 -5.43 6.89
CA ILE A 65 -5.15 -5.35 8.15
C ILE A 65 -5.09 -6.75 8.72
N LEU A 66 -3.88 -7.24 8.99
CA LEU A 66 -3.67 -8.52 9.65
C LEU A 66 -3.31 -8.26 11.11
N ILE A 67 -4.13 -8.78 12.02
CA ILE A 67 -3.86 -8.75 13.45
C ILE A 67 -3.40 -10.16 13.85
N VAL A 68 -2.17 -10.25 14.35
CA VAL A 68 -1.56 -11.52 14.79
C VAL A 68 -1.34 -11.47 16.29
N GLY A 69 -1.77 -12.49 17.01
CA GLY A 69 -1.55 -12.55 18.46
C GLY A 69 -2.42 -13.59 19.15
N GLN A 70 -2.08 -13.87 20.40
CA GLN A 70 -2.95 -14.67 21.27
C GLN A 70 -3.91 -13.74 22.00
N PHE A 71 -5.18 -13.73 21.56
CA PHE A 71 -6.21 -12.86 22.12
C PHE A 71 -7.05 -13.60 23.15
N ASN A 72 -7.23 -12.98 24.31
CA ASN A 72 -8.15 -13.48 25.32
C ASN A 72 -9.62 -13.27 24.85
N LYS A 73 -10.60 -13.78 25.61
CA LYS A 73 -12.02 -13.67 25.24
C LYS A 73 -12.51 -12.22 25.16
N GLU A 74 -11.95 -11.31 25.94
CA GLU A 74 -12.33 -9.90 25.98
C GLU A 74 -11.74 -9.13 24.80
N ASP A 75 -10.44 -9.30 24.53
CA ASP A 75 -9.75 -8.76 23.36
C ASP A 75 -10.46 -9.17 22.06
N ARG A 76 -10.90 -10.44 21.97
CA ARG A 76 -11.67 -10.93 20.83
C ARG A 76 -12.99 -10.20 20.63
N LYS A 77 -13.69 -9.85 21.71
CA LYS A 77 -14.94 -9.07 21.60
C LYS A 77 -14.65 -7.66 21.08
N GLN A 78 -13.58 -7.04 21.56
CA GLN A 78 -13.17 -5.72 21.09
C GLN A 78 -12.74 -5.76 19.62
N ILE A 79 -11.95 -6.76 19.22
CA ILE A 79 -11.53 -6.95 17.83
C ILE A 79 -12.76 -7.20 16.94
N GLN A 80 -13.70 -8.07 17.34
CA GLN A 80 -14.93 -8.29 16.59
C GLN A 80 -15.79 -7.03 16.46
N TYR A 81 -15.86 -6.21 17.52
CA TYR A 81 -16.52 -4.91 17.47
C TYR A 81 -15.84 -3.98 16.46
N ILE A 82 -14.51 -3.92 16.44
CA ILE A 82 -13.75 -3.12 15.47
C ILE A 82 -14.00 -3.64 14.05
N ILE A 83 -13.98 -4.95 13.83
CA ILE A 83 -14.25 -5.57 12.54
C ILE A 83 -15.64 -5.17 12.04
N SER A 84 -16.67 -5.23 12.90
CA SER A 84 -18.04 -4.91 12.50
C SER A 84 -18.31 -3.42 12.26
N HIS A 85 -17.53 -2.53 12.86
CA HIS A 85 -17.68 -1.08 12.72
C HIS A 85 -16.66 -0.43 11.78
N SER A 86 -15.73 -1.22 11.22
CA SER A 86 -14.74 -0.73 10.26
C SER A 86 -15.13 -1.06 8.82
N ASN A 87 -14.81 -0.16 7.89
CA ASN A 87 -14.95 -0.41 6.45
C ASN A 87 -13.75 -1.17 5.86
N TYR A 88 -12.83 -1.66 6.70
CA TYR A 88 -11.59 -2.30 6.29
C TYR A 88 -11.69 -3.83 6.38
N SER A 89 -11.00 -4.54 5.50
CA SER A 89 -10.86 -5.99 5.62
C SER A 89 -9.84 -6.30 6.71
N ILE A 90 -10.31 -6.78 7.86
CA ILE A 90 -9.43 -7.15 8.98
C ILE A 90 -9.44 -8.67 9.09
N LYS A 91 -8.27 -9.30 8.97
CA LYS A 91 -8.06 -10.73 9.25
C LYS A 91 -7.37 -10.86 10.60
N VAL A 92 -7.85 -11.77 11.42
CA VAL A 92 -7.27 -12.09 12.72
C VAL A 92 -6.66 -13.48 12.64
N MET A 93 -5.41 -13.61 13.09
CA MET A 93 -4.67 -14.87 13.16
C MET A 93 -4.30 -15.13 14.61
N ASP A 94 -4.98 -16.10 15.20
CA ASP A 94 -4.81 -16.46 16.62
C ASP A 94 -3.70 -17.48 16.85
N ASP A 95 -3.45 -18.32 15.84
CA ASP A 95 -2.52 -19.43 15.96
C ASP A 95 -1.18 -19.08 15.29
N ILE A 96 -0.24 -18.65 16.14
CA ILE A 96 1.13 -18.33 15.73
C ILE A 96 1.93 -19.62 15.43
N SER A 97 1.42 -20.78 15.83
CA SER A 97 2.11 -22.08 15.63
C SER A 97 2.21 -22.45 14.16
N ASN A 98 1.31 -21.93 13.31
CA ASN A 98 1.37 -22.13 11.86
C ASN A 98 2.33 -21.12 11.20
N TYR A 99 3.62 -21.37 11.36
CA TYR A 99 4.69 -20.50 10.84
C TYR A 99 4.63 -20.29 9.32
N ASP A 100 4.23 -21.31 8.54
CA ASP A 100 4.15 -21.19 7.09
C ASP A 100 3.07 -20.21 6.63
N GLU A 101 1.91 -20.24 7.28
CA GLU A 101 0.83 -19.28 6.99
C GLU A 101 1.23 -17.87 7.43
N LEU A 102 1.89 -17.74 8.58
CA LEU A 102 2.41 -16.47 9.07
C LEU A 102 3.42 -15.86 8.09
N ILE A 103 4.42 -16.64 7.65
CA ILE A 103 5.45 -16.18 6.70
C ILE A 103 4.81 -15.75 5.38
N LYS A 104 3.87 -16.55 4.83
CA LYS A 104 3.15 -16.17 3.61
C LYS A 104 2.38 -14.86 3.78
N SER A 105 1.73 -14.68 4.93
CA SER A 105 0.98 -13.46 5.23
C SER A 105 1.91 -12.25 5.38
N LEU A 106 3.08 -12.42 6.01
CA LEU A 106 4.10 -11.37 6.14
C LEU A 106 4.70 -11.00 4.77
N GLN A 107 5.04 -11.98 3.92
CA GLN A 107 5.55 -11.71 2.57
C GLN A 107 4.57 -10.92 1.69
N GLN A 108 3.27 -11.09 1.92
CA GLN A 108 2.21 -10.30 1.26
C GLN A 108 2.02 -8.91 1.90
N SER A 109 2.45 -8.72 3.13
CA SER A 109 2.26 -7.49 3.90
C SER A 109 3.28 -6.42 3.51
N LYS A 110 2.83 -5.17 3.44
CA LYS A 110 3.71 -4.04 3.09
C LYS A 110 4.40 -3.45 4.32
N TYR A 111 3.65 -3.29 5.40
CA TYR A 111 4.09 -2.65 6.63
C TYR A 111 3.87 -3.60 7.79
N TYR A 112 4.80 -3.60 8.74
CA TYR A 112 4.65 -4.24 10.02
C TYR A 112 4.54 -3.16 11.08
N LEU A 113 3.46 -3.18 11.85
CA LEU A 113 3.20 -2.16 12.87
C LEU A 113 3.55 -2.71 14.24
N ASN A 114 4.51 -2.07 14.92
CA ASN A 114 4.77 -2.36 16.32
C ASN A 114 4.53 -1.12 17.18
N LEU A 115 3.41 -1.12 17.90
CA LEU A 115 3.05 -0.05 18.82
C LEU A 115 3.37 -0.39 20.28
N THR A 116 4.09 -1.49 20.55
CA THR A 116 4.46 -1.83 21.92
C THR A 116 5.58 -0.92 22.39
N THR A 117 5.41 -0.29 23.55
CA THR A 117 6.46 0.46 24.25
C THR A 117 7.44 -0.44 25.01
N ASN A 118 7.18 -1.75 25.06
CA ASN A 118 8.06 -2.69 25.74
C ASN A 118 9.40 -2.86 25.01
N ILE A 119 10.46 -3.03 25.81
CA ILE A 119 11.88 -3.01 25.38
C ILE A 119 12.31 -4.34 24.72
N GLN A 120 11.47 -5.36 24.70
CA GLN A 120 11.83 -6.66 24.13
C GLN A 120 11.93 -6.58 22.61
N ILE A 121 13.03 -7.11 22.05
CA ILE A 121 13.15 -7.33 20.60
C ILE A 121 11.97 -8.22 20.18
N PRO A 122 11.03 -7.71 19.38
CA PRO A 122 9.97 -8.54 18.88
C PRO A 122 10.60 -9.41 17.81
N LEU A 123 10.85 -10.69 18.10
CA LEU A 123 11.28 -11.69 17.11
C LEU A 123 10.39 -11.63 15.85
N LEU A 124 9.10 -11.33 16.05
CA LEU A 124 8.13 -11.13 14.98
C LEU A 124 8.45 -9.93 14.06
N MET A 125 9.04 -8.86 14.60
CA MET A 125 9.50 -7.72 13.81
C MET A 125 10.68 -8.11 12.91
N LEU A 126 11.67 -8.82 13.47
CA LEU A 126 12.80 -9.34 12.68
C LEU A 126 12.31 -10.31 11.59
N LEU A 127 11.35 -11.19 11.93
CA LEU A 127 10.72 -12.08 10.97
C LEU A 127 10.00 -11.29 9.85
N ALA A 128 9.19 -10.30 10.21
CA ALA A 128 8.48 -9.46 9.24
C ALA A 128 9.45 -8.70 8.32
N MET A 129 10.54 -8.16 8.88
CA MET A 129 11.58 -7.51 8.10
C MET A 129 12.29 -8.49 7.15
N SER A 130 12.55 -9.74 7.58
CA SER A 130 13.15 -10.77 6.73
C SER A 130 12.24 -11.16 5.57
N ALA A 131 10.92 -11.09 5.80
CA ALA A 131 9.90 -11.25 4.77
C ALA A 131 9.76 -10.01 3.85
N GLY A 132 10.47 -8.91 4.13
CA GLY A 132 10.47 -7.69 3.33
C GLY A 132 9.43 -6.64 3.76
N CYS A 133 8.81 -6.79 4.93
CA CYS A 133 7.93 -5.77 5.50
C CYS A 133 8.75 -4.59 6.05
N ILE A 134 8.23 -3.38 5.87
CA ILE A 134 8.82 -2.18 6.48
C ILE A 134 8.26 -2.03 7.90
N PRO A 135 9.10 -2.02 8.94
CA PRO A 135 8.65 -1.84 10.31
C PRO A 135 8.34 -0.36 10.58
N ILE A 136 7.14 -0.10 11.09
CA ILE A 136 6.70 1.19 11.61
C ILE A 136 6.57 1.00 13.12
N ARG A 137 7.30 1.81 13.89
CA ARG A 137 7.46 1.61 15.33
C ARG A 137 7.39 2.91 16.11
N LEU A 138 7.04 2.79 17.38
CA LEU A 138 7.29 3.85 18.36
C LEU A 138 8.79 3.93 18.69
N GLN A 139 9.25 5.10 19.11
CA GLN A 139 10.65 5.30 19.51
C GLN A 139 11.01 4.35 20.67
N ASN A 140 12.09 3.58 20.50
CA ASN A 140 12.55 2.59 21.46
C ASN A 140 14.06 2.41 21.29
N THR A 141 14.81 2.74 22.35
CA THR A 141 16.28 2.79 22.35
C THR A 141 16.93 1.47 21.95
N PHE A 142 16.35 0.32 22.32
CA PHE A 142 16.92 -0.97 21.98
C PHE A 142 16.80 -1.27 20.48
N ILE A 143 15.67 -0.87 19.88
CA ILE A 143 15.42 -1.10 18.45
C ILE A 143 16.18 -0.07 17.61
N ASP A 144 16.47 1.11 18.15
CA ASP A 144 17.28 2.15 17.49
C ASP A 144 18.70 1.66 17.16
N ASP A 145 19.32 0.84 18.03
CA ASP A 145 20.65 0.27 17.80
C ASP A 145 20.68 -0.70 16.61
N ILE A 146 19.54 -1.31 16.29
CA ILE A 146 19.38 -2.28 15.20
C ILE A 146 18.85 -1.60 13.93
N LEU A 147 17.94 -0.65 14.09
CA LEU A 147 17.17 -0.04 13.02
C LEU A 147 17.33 1.48 13.02
N ASN A 148 18.06 1.97 12.03
CA ASN A 148 18.16 3.39 11.74
C ASN A 148 16.94 3.90 10.95
N ASP A 149 16.79 5.23 10.89
CA ASP A 149 15.75 5.94 10.11
C ASP A 149 15.74 5.60 8.61
N THR A 150 16.83 5.03 8.10
CA THR A 150 16.96 4.58 6.71
C THR A 150 16.22 3.27 6.43
N ASN A 151 15.95 2.46 7.46
CA ASN A 151 15.46 1.09 7.33
C ASN A 151 14.15 0.84 8.11
N SER A 152 13.73 1.82 8.92
CA SER A 152 12.49 1.80 9.67
C SER A 152 11.91 3.21 9.76
N LYS A 153 10.61 3.32 10.05
CA LYS A 153 10.00 4.62 10.36
C LYS A 153 9.63 4.68 11.84
N VAL A 154 10.32 5.56 12.56
CA VAL A 154 9.97 5.92 13.92
C VAL A 154 8.85 6.95 13.90
N VAL A 155 7.87 6.73 14.75
CA VAL A 155 6.68 7.54 14.90
C VAL A 155 6.48 7.85 16.38
N ASN A 156 6.21 9.10 16.72
CA ASN A 156 6.04 9.53 18.11
C ASN A 156 4.58 9.86 18.43
N THR A 157 3.77 10.17 17.42
CA THR A 157 2.37 10.55 17.58
C THR A 157 1.44 9.75 16.68
N THR A 158 0.17 9.65 17.07
CA THR A 158 -0.87 9.02 16.24
C THR A 158 -1.08 9.75 14.92
N GLU A 159 -0.91 11.08 14.89
CA GLU A 159 -1.01 11.88 13.67
C GLU A 159 0.12 11.56 12.69
N GLU A 160 1.36 11.44 13.18
CA GLU A 160 2.49 10.98 12.38
C GLU A 160 2.27 9.57 11.85
N LEU A 161 1.68 8.67 12.64
CA LEU A 161 1.38 7.31 12.20
C LEU A 161 0.42 7.33 11.00
N VAL A 162 -0.66 8.11 11.10
CA VAL A 162 -1.64 8.27 10.02
C VAL A 162 -0.97 8.88 8.79
N ASN A 163 -0.14 9.89 8.96
CA ASN A 163 0.59 10.52 7.86
C ASN A 163 1.56 9.54 7.17
N VAL A 164 2.28 8.72 7.93
CA VAL A 164 3.19 7.70 7.40
C VAL A 164 2.42 6.62 6.64
N LEU A 165 1.32 6.12 7.20
CA LEU A 165 0.48 5.11 6.55
C LEU A 165 -0.24 5.64 5.30
N SER A 166 -0.57 6.93 5.30
CA SER A 166 -1.18 7.61 4.14
C SER A 166 -0.16 7.97 3.06
N ASN A 167 1.12 8.09 3.43
CA ASN A 167 2.17 8.45 2.48
C ASN A 167 2.59 7.24 1.65
N LYS A 168 2.15 7.25 0.40
CA LYS A 168 2.32 6.13 -0.53
C LYS A 168 3.77 5.89 -0.97
N LYS A 169 4.66 6.87 -0.81
CA LYS A 169 6.06 6.81 -1.24
C LYS A 169 6.98 6.06 -0.28
N LEU A 170 6.51 5.73 0.92
CA LEU A 170 7.36 5.13 1.96
C LEU A 170 8.02 3.81 1.51
N LYS A 171 7.34 3.05 0.63
CA LYS A 171 7.86 1.78 0.09
C LYS A 171 8.86 1.97 -1.05
N ASP A 172 8.82 3.11 -1.74
CA ASP A 172 9.78 3.43 -2.79
C ASP A 172 11.13 3.87 -2.20
N ASP A 173 11.07 4.50 -1.02
CA ASP A 173 12.26 4.98 -0.30
C ASP A 173 13.02 3.84 0.40
N ILE A 174 12.31 2.85 0.94
CA ILE A 174 12.90 1.73 1.68
C ILE A 174 12.81 0.43 0.85
N LYS A 175 13.96 0.01 0.29
CA LYS A 175 14.03 -1.20 -0.55
C LYS A 175 13.97 -2.48 0.30
N PRO A 176 12.98 -3.37 0.10
CA PRO A 176 12.85 -4.62 0.88
C PRO A 176 14.09 -5.53 0.83
N LYS A 177 14.80 -5.55 -0.30
CA LYS A 177 16.05 -6.32 -0.45
C LYS A 177 17.17 -5.85 0.48
N LEU A 178 17.19 -4.56 0.82
CA LEU A 178 18.15 -4.00 1.74
C LEU A 178 17.86 -4.48 3.18
N LEU A 179 16.58 -4.52 3.58
CA LEU A 179 16.18 -5.00 4.90
C LEU A 179 16.61 -6.44 5.17
N ASN A 180 16.40 -7.35 4.22
CA ASN A 180 16.82 -8.74 4.38
C ASN A 180 18.35 -8.84 4.56
N LYS A 181 19.10 -8.09 3.74
CA LYS A 181 20.57 -8.04 3.86
C LYS A 181 21.01 -7.55 5.23
N ILE A 182 20.39 -6.48 5.75
CA ILE A 182 20.70 -5.93 7.08
C ILE A 182 20.45 -6.98 8.16
N ILE A 183 19.36 -7.74 8.11
CA ILE A 183 19.10 -8.76 9.14
C ILE A 183 20.15 -9.86 9.12
N VAL A 184 20.51 -10.34 7.92
CA VAL A 184 21.52 -11.38 7.78
C VAL A 184 22.90 -10.89 8.26
N GLU A 185 23.23 -9.63 8.00
CA GLU A 185 24.50 -9.02 8.42
C GLU A 185 24.53 -8.61 9.90
N SER A 186 23.40 -8.17 10.47
CA SER A 186 23.31 -7.71 11.86
C SER A 186 23.02 -8.82 12.85
N PHE A 187 22.44 -9.95 12.41
CA PHE A 187 22.14 -11.11 13.26
C PHE A 187 22.65 -12.44 12.69
N PRO A 188 23.96 -12.56 12.40
CA PRO A 188 24.55 -13.85 12.05
C PRO A 188 24.45 -14.84 13.22
N LEU A 189 23.81 -15.98 12.96
CA LEU A 189 23.60 -17.03 13.97
C LEU A 189 24.92 -17.58 14.52
N ASP A 190 25.92 -17.71 13.65
CA ASP A 190 27.23 -18.27 14.01
C ASP A 190 27.99 -17.37 14.99
N ASP A 191 27.93 -16.04 14.80
CA ASP A 191 28.53 -15.08 15.70
C ASP A 191 27.81 -15.07 17.05
N PHE A 192 26.47 -15.18 17.04
CA PHE A 192 25.68 -15.29 18.26
C PHE A 192 26.07 -16.53 19.07
N ILE A 193 26.15 -17.70 18.42
CA ILE A 193 26.57 -18.96 19.08
C ILE A 193 27.99 -18.82 19.63
N SER A 194 28.91 -18.29 18.83
CA SER A 194 30.32 -18.13 19.22
C SER A 194 30.47 -17.17 20.42
N SER A 195 29.73 -16.06 20.41
CA SER A 195 29.71 -15.10 21.52
C SER A 195 29.18 -15.72 22.82
N TRP A 196 28.08 -16.49 22.73
CA TRP A 196 27.53 -17.20 23.88
C TRP A 196 28.49 -18.25 24.43
N ASN A 197 29.11 -19.06 23.56
CA ASN A 197 30.10 -20.04 23.98
C ASN A 197 31.27 -19.37 24.70
N ASN A 198 31.78 -18.25 24.17
CA ASN A 198 32.84 -17.50 24.83
C ASN A 198 32.45 -16.98 26.23
N ILE A 199 31.20 -16.53 26.40
CA ILE A 199 30.69 -16.11 27.72
C ILE A 199 30.63 -17.30 28.67
N PHE A 200 30.06 -18.43 28.22
CA PHE A 200 29.95 -19.63 29.03
C PHE A 200 31.33 -20.19 29.42
N ASP A 201 32.27 -20.26 28.47
CA ASP A 201 33.63 -20.73 28.71
C ASP A 201 34.39 -19.82 29.68
N SER A 202 34.20 -18.49 29.56
CA SER A 202 34.78 -17.50 30.49
C SER A 202 34.24 -17.68 31.92
N TYR A 203 32.92 -17.87 32.06
CA TYR A 203 32.31 -18.14 33.36
C TYR A 203 32.75 -19.49 33.94
N TYR A 204 32.75 -20.55 33.13
CA TYR A 204 33.18 -21.88 33.55
C TYR A 204 34.64 -21.88 34.04
N THR A 205 35.54 -21.28 33.25
CA THR A 205 36.97 -21.14 33.57
C THR A 205 37.18 -20.33 34.85
N SER A 206 36.48 -19.21 35.00
CA SER A 206 36.63 -18.35 36.18
C SER A 206 36.07 -18.98 37.46
N PHE A 207 35.04 -19.82 37.36
CA PHE A 207 34.42 -20.44 38.53
C PHE A 207 35.07 -21.76 38.95
N TYR A 208 35.40 -22.65 38.00
CA TYR A 208 35.84 -24.02 38.31
C TYR A 208 37.34 -24.26 38.29
N ILE A 209 38.13 -23.42 37.60
CA ILE A 209 39.59 -23.59 37.53
C ILE A 209 40.30 -22.76 38.60
N ARG A 210 39.62 -21.76 39.19
CA ARG A 210 40.14 -20.88 40.24
C ARG A 210 39.66 -21.20 41.66
N THR A 211 38.75 -22.16 41.84
CA THR A 211 38.40 -22.73 43.15
C THR A 211 39.10 -24.07 43.36
#